data_AF-G1PZG5-F1
#
_entry.id   AF-G1PZG5-F1
#
_cell.length_a   1.000
_cell.length_b   1.000
_cell.length_c   1.000
_cell.angle_alpha   90.00
_cell.angle_beta   90.00
_cell.angle_gamma   90.00
#
_symmetry.space_group_name_H-M   'P 1'
#
loop_
_entity.id
_entity.type
_entity.pdbx_description
1 polymer ?
#
loop_
_entity_poly.entity_id
_entity_poly.type
_entity_poly.pdbx_seq_one_letter_code
_entity_poly.pdbx_strand_id
1 'polypeptide(L)'
;AAAVQAEEEMHRYRPAENYLSNRTAQDYSALENNILELNLKDWLLDNPSSGHKIDIGAWQECVNNSMAQLEHQPAWIEKLELMSQRGCNACKVYNENRVHMIGHAQKELQKLRRRIQDLNWQLDGNEEKWESNWASLVSKNHELGRTIVQLEDEVFQMKQQHGEAKKTSEQQDL
;
A
#
# COMPACT_ATOMS: atom_id res chain seq x y z
N ALA A 1 -4.11 -16.70 -18.97
CA ALA A 1 -3.07 -16.57 -20.02
C ALA A 1 -1.83 -15.87 -19.45
N ALA A 2 -1.89 -14.57 -19.13
CA ALA A 2 -0.74 -13.82 -18.60
C ALA A 2 -0.15 -14.37 -17.28
N ALA A 3 -1.01 -14.80 -16.33
CA ALA A 3 -0.54 -15.38 -15.07
C ALA A 3 0.22 -16.71 -15.26
N VAL A 4 -0.24 -17.57 -16.18
CA VAL A 4 0.41 -18.85 -16.51
C VAL A 4 1.78 -18.62 -17.16
N GLN A 5 1.88 -17.61 -18.03
CA GLN A 5 3.15 -17.23 -18.64
C GLN A 5 4.12 -16.61 -17.61
N ALA A 6 3.62 -15.84 -16.64
CA ALA A 6 4.43 -15.33 -15.55
C ALA A 6 4.95 -16.46 -14.64
N GLU A 7 4.13 -17.48 -14.36
CA GLU A 7 4.55 -18.68 -13.61
C GLU A 7 5.63 -19.47 -14.35
N GLU A 8 5.49 -19.69 -15.66
CA GLU A 8 6.52 -20.35 -16.46
C GLU A 8 7.86 -19.58 -16.44
N GLU A 9 7.83 -18.25 -16.50
CA GLU A 9 9.02 -17.40 -16.42
C GLU A 9 9.64 -17.41 -15.01
N MET A 10 8.83 -17.43 -13.95
CA MET A 10 9.28 -17.60 -12.57
C MET A 10 9.92 -18.98 -12.32
N HIS A 11 9.52 -20.01 -13.06
CA HIS A 11 10.15 -21.33 -13.04
C HIS A 11 11.45 -21.38 -13.83
N ARG A 12 11.56 -20.64 -14.95
CA ARG A 12 12.76 -20.58 -15.80
C ARG A 12 13.89 -19.75 -15.19
N TYR A 13 13.54 -18.67 -14.49
CA TYR A 13 14.52 -17.74 -13.93
C TYR A 13 14.33 -17.61 -12.41
N ARG A 14 15.38 -17.94 -11.64
CA ARG A 14 15.41 -17.66 -10.20
C ARG A 14 15.42 -16.14 -10.00
N PRO A 15 14.57 -15.56 -9.12
CA PRO A 15 14.55 -14.11 -8.89
C PRO A 15 15.94 -13.59 -8.52
N ALA A 16 16.45 -12.62 -9.29
CA ALA A 16 17.79 -12.05 -9.12
C ALA A 16 17.87 -11.12 -7.89
N GLU A 17 16.75 -10.53 -7.49
CA GLU A 17 16.63 -9.74 -6.26
C GLU A 17 15.63 -10.42 -5.32
N ASN A 18 16.05 -10.61 -4.07
CA ASN A 18 15.13 -10.96 -3.01
C ASN A 18 14.42 -9.67 -2.58
N TYR A 19 13.17 -9.44 -2.99
CA TYR A 19 12.39 -8.26 -2.57
C TYR A 19 12.26 -8.10 -1.04
N LEU A 20 12.60 -9.14 -0.28
CA LEU A 20 12.67 -9.13 1.18
C LEU A 20 13.98 -8.55 1.74
N SER A 21 15.02 -8.33 0.92
CA SER A 21 16.30 -7.74 1.37
C SER A 21 16.13 -6.29 1.85
N ASN A 22 15.20 -5.55 1.26
CA ASN A 22 14.87 -4.17 1.63
C ASN A 22 13.94 -4.08 2.84
N ARG A 23 13.46 -5.22 3.36
CA ARG A 23 12.57 -5.25 4.53
C ARG A 23 13.41 -5.40 5.78
N THR A 24 13.48 -4.36 6.60
CA THR A 24 13.95 -4.50 7.99
C THR A 24 13.11 -5.60 8.65
N ALA A 25 13.74 -6.65 9.17
CA ALA A 25 13.05 -7.69 9.91
C ALA A 25 12.26 -7.02 11.05
N GLN A 26 10.94 -6.96 10.90
CA GLN A 26 10.07 -6.41 11.94
C GLN A 26 10.02 -7.45 13.05
N ASP A 27 10.64 -7.12 14.18
CA ASP A 27 10.60 -7.96 15.36
C ASP A 27 9.24 -7.80 16.05
N TYR A 28 8.37 -8.79 15.88
CA TYR A 28 7.05 -8.83 16.49
C TYR A 28 7.07 -9.42 17.91
N SER A 29 8.23 -9.88 18.41
CA SER A 29 8.35 -10.54 19.72
C SER A 29 7.95 -9.63 20.89
N ALA A 30 8.13 -8.31 20.74
CA ALA A 30 7.73 -7.31 21.72
C ALA A 30 6.19 -7.19 21.86
N LEU A 31 5.45 -7.58 20.83
CA LEU A 31 3.98 -7.46 20.78
C LEU A 31 3.29 -8.69 21.40
N GLU A 32 4.00 -9.82 21.46
CA GLU A 32 3.44 -11.13 21.85
C GLU A 32 3.38 -11.33 23.39
N ASN A 33 4.13 -10.55 24.17
CA ASN A 33 4.38 -10.85 25.60
C ASN A 33 3.82 -9.84 26.62
N ASN A 34 2.96 -8.89 26.23
CA ASN A 34 2.47 -7.83 27.12
C ASN A 34 0.98 -7.90 27.45
N ILE A 35 0.37 -9.09 27.42
CA ILE A 35 -0.89 -9.27 28.14
C ILE A 35 -0.50 -9.51 29.59
N LEU A 36 -0.34 -8.42 30.35
CA LEU A 36 -0.25 -8.45 31.80
C LEU A 36 -1.43 -9.28 32.31
N GLU A 37 -1.16 -10.50 32.77
CA GLU A 37 -2.14 -11.28 33.52
C GLU A 37 -2.54 -10.43 34.73
N LEU A 38 -3.72 -9.81 34.64
CA LEU A 38 -4.32 -9.09 35.74
C LEU A 38 -4.63 -10.13 36.81
N ASN A 39 -3.75 -10.23 37.80
CA ASN A 39 -3.93 -11.14 38.93
C ASN A 39 -5.00 -10.54 39.87
N LEU A 40 -6.27 -10.82 39.53
CA LEU A 40 -7.45 -10.36 40.27
C LEU A 40 -7.53 -10.91 41.70
N LYS A 41 -6.72 -11.93 42.02
CA LYS A 41 -6.67 -12.56 43.35
C LYS A 41 -6.18 -11.61 44.44
N ASP A 42 -5.31 -10.67 44.10
CA ASP A 42 -4.76 -9.70 45.07
C ASP A 42 -5.80 -8.67 45.53
N TRP A 43 -6.90 -8.54 44.78
CA TRP A 43 -8.02 -7.63 45.04
C TRP A 43 -9.21 -8.30 45.75
N LEU A 44 -9.19 -9.62 45.93
CA LEU A 44 -10.25 -10.36 46.61
C LEU A 44 -9.96 -10.47 48.11
N LEU A 45 -10.91 -10.06 48.93
CA LEU A 45 -10.94 -10.31 50.38
C LEU A 45 -11.42 -11.74 50.63
N ASP A 46 -10.56 -12.72 50.37
CA ASP A 46 -10.90 -14.12 50.61
C ASP A 46 -10.59 -14.50 52.07
N ASN A 47 -11.55 -15.16 52.72
CA ASN A 47 -11.32 -15.81 54.00
C ASN A 47 -10.36 -17.00 53.80
N PRO A 48 -9.58 -17.38 54.82
CA PRO A 48 -8.74 -18.57 54.71
C PRO A 48 -9.62 -19.78 54.43
N SER A 49 -9.23 -20.58 53.44
CA SER A 49 -10.00 -21.74 52.99
C SER A 49 -10.28 -22.70 54.16
N SER A 50 -11.38 -23.47 54.08
CA SER A 50 -11.89 -24.26 55.21
C SER A 50 -10.85 -25.18 55.88
N GLY A 51 -9.84 -25.65 55.14
CA GLY A 51 -8.72 -26.45 55.66
C GLY A 51 -7.58 -25.65 56.33
N HIS A 52 -7.50 -24.34 56.10
CA HIS A 52 -6.45 -23.45 56.64
C HIS A 52 -6.95 -22.57 57.79
N LYS A 53 -8.19 -22.74 58.25
CA LYS A 53 -8.75 -21.94 59.37
C LYS A 53 -8.06 -22.17 60.71
N ILE A 54 -7.28 -23.24 60.85
CA ILE A 54 -6.50 -23.56 62.05
C ILE A 54 -5.08 -22.95 61.94
N ASP A 55 -4.67 -22.56 60.73
CA ASP A 55 -3.38 -21.94 60.48
C ASP A 55 -3.43 -20.44 60.79
N ILE A 56 -2.69 -20.03 61.81
CA ILE A 56 -2.58 -18.63 62.24
C ILE A 56 -1.91 -17.78 61.16
N GLY A 57 -1.01 -18.36 60.35
CA GLY A 57 -0.35 -17.68 59.24
C GLY A 57 -1.33 -17.23 58.17
N ALA A 58 -2.24 -18.12 57.75
CA ALA A 58 -3.28 -17.81 56.78
C ALA A 58 -4.23 -16.68 57.24
N TRP A 59 -4.55 -16.62 58.54
CA TRP A 59 -5.34 -15.51 59.09
C TRP A 59 -4.56 -14.19 59.09
N GLN A 60 -3.26 -14.23 59.39
CA GLN A 60 -2.41 -13.04 59.37
C GLN A 60 -2.29 -12.47 57.94
N GLU A 61 -2.19 -13.34 56.93
CA GLU A 61 -2.20 -12.92 55.52
C GLU A 61 -3.52 -12.25 55.12
N CYS A 62 -4.67 -12.81 55.50
CA CYS A 62 -5.97 -12.18 55.24
C CYS A 62 -6.12 -10.82 55.95
N VAL A 63 -5.64 -10.71 57.20
CA VAL A 63 -5.65 -9.44 57.96
C VAL A 63 -4.73 -8.40 57.32
N ASN A 64 -3.54 -8.81 56.89
CA ASN A 64 -2.59 -7.94 56.19
C ASN A 64 -3.17 -7.46 54.84
N ASN A 65 -3.81 -8.34 54.06
CA ASN A 65 -4.49 -7.98 52.82
C ASN A 65 -5.63 -6.96 53.09
N SER A 66 -6.44 -7.21 54.11
CA SER A 66 -7.52 -6.29 54.51
C SER A 66 -7.01 -4.90 54.90
N MET A 67 -5.91 -4.84 55.68
CA MET A 67 -5.29 -3.58 56.08
C MET A 67 -4.72 -2.84 54.87
N ALA A 68 -4.01 -3.53 53.98
CA ALA A 68 -3.49 -2.93 52.76
C ALA A 68 -4.62 -2.36 51.87
N GLN A 69 -5.74 -3.08 51.73
CA GLN A 69 -6.89 -2.58 50.98
C GLN A 69 -7.53 -1.33 51.63
N LEU A 70 -7.64 -1.31 52.96
CA LEU A 70 -8.15 -0.15 53.70
C LEU A 70 -7.23 1.07 53.54
N GLU A 71 -5.91 0.87 53.58
CA GLU A 71 -4.92 1.92 53.35
C GLU A 71 -4.99 2.50 51.93
N HIS A 72 -5.40 1.70 50.94
CA HIS A 72 -5.62 2.17 49.57
C HIS A 72 -6.93 2.94 49.37
N GLN A 73 -7.97 2.73 50.20
CA GLN A 73 -9.28 3.37 50.03
C GLN A 73 -9.22 4.90 49.97
N PRO A 74 -8.48 5.62 50.85
CA PRO A 74 -8.37 7.07 50.78
C PRO A 74 -7.86 7.58 49.43
N ALA A 75 -6.84 6.92 48.86
CA ALA A 75 -6.29 7.29 47.55
C ALA A 75 -7.30 7.03 46.42
N TRP A 76 -8.11 5.98 46.54
CA TRP A 76 -9.19 5.70 45.59
C TRP A 76 -10.33 6.70 45.68
N ILE A 77 -10.71 7.09 46.88
CA ILE A 77 -11.73 8.13 47.11
C ILE A 77 -11.24 9.45 46.50
N GLU A 78 -9.99 9.87 46.77
CA GLU A 78 -9.40 11.07 46.17
C GLU A 78 -9.38 11.00 44.63
N LYS A 79 -9.01 9.84 44.07
CA LYS A 79 -9.04 9.62 42.62
C LYS A 79 -10.45 9.74 42.05
N LEU A 80 -11.45 9.16 42.71
CA LEU A 80 -12.85 9.23 42.29
C LEU A 80 -13.41 10.64 42.41
N GLU A 81 -13.04 11.39 43.44
CA GLU A 81 -13.39 12.80 43.58
C GLU A 81 -12.80 13.64 42.44
N LEU A 82 -11.52 13.41 42.10
CA LEU A 82 -10.88 14.08 40.97
C LEU A 82 -11.57 13.71 39.64
N MET A 83 -11.91 12.44 39.44
CA MET A 83 -12.65 11.98 38.27
C MET A 83 -14.06 12.57 38.20
N SER A 84 -14.76 12.69 39.32
CA SER A 84 -16.08 13.32 39.40
C SER A 84 -16.01 14.79 39.01
N GLN A 85 -14.98 15.51 39.48
CA GLN A 85 -14.81 16.93 39.21
C GLN A 85 -14.36 17.24 37.77
N ARG A 86 -13.42 16.45 37.22
CA ARG A 86 -12.73 16.79 35.96
C ARG A 86 -12.88 15.76 34.84
N GLY A 87 -13.29 14.54 35.16
CA GLY A 87 -13.32 13.42 34.21
C GLY A 87 -14.20 13.70 33.01
N CYS A 88 -15.42 14.21 33.20
CA CYS A 88 -16.31 14.56 32.11
C CYS A 88 -15.70 15.59 31.15
N ASN A 89 -15.02 16.62 31.68
CA ASN A 89 -14.39 17.66 30.88
C ASN A 89 -13.17 17.12 30.13
N ALA A 90 -12.32 16.33 30.80
CA ALA A 90 -11.18 15.67 30.17
C ALA A 90 -11.62 14.73 29.03
N CYS A 91 -12.66 13.93 29.24
CA CYS A 91 -13.24 13.06 28.22
C CYS A 91 -13.78 13.83 27.01
N LYS A 92 -14.44 14.98 27.24
CA LYS A 92 -14.93 15.85 26.16
C LYS A 92 -13.79 16.37 25.29
N VAL A 93 -12.77 17.00 25.90
CA VAL A 93 -11.60 17.53 25.17
C VAL A 93 -10.89 16.41 24.41
N TYR A 94 -10.74 15.25 25.04
CA TYR A 94 -10.13 14.08 24.40
C TYR A 94 -10.92 13.63 23.16
N ASN A 95 -12.25 13.56 23.27
CA ASN A 95 -13.12 13.20 22.15
C ASN A 95 -13.12 14.24 21.04
N GLU A 96 -13.12 15.53 21.36
CA GLU A 96 -13.00 16.61 20.39
C GLU A 96 -11.70 16.51 19.58
N ASN A 97 -10.57 16.26 20.27
CA ASN A 97 -9.29 16.04 19.61
C ASN A 97 -9.32 14.80 18.70
N ARG A 98 -9.91 13.69 19.16
CA ARG A 98 -10.09 12.48 18.33
C ARG A 98 -10.92 12.76 17.07
N VAL A 99 -12.03 13.49 17.20
CA VAL A 99 -12.87 13.86 16.06
C VAL A 99 -12.08 14.72 15.07
N HIS A 100 -11.28 15.67 15.57
CA HIS A 100 -10.39 16.47 14.73
C HIS A 100 -9.37 15.61 13.95
N MET A 101 -8.71 14.67 14.63
CA MET A 101 -7.76 13.75 13.99
C MET A 101 -8.41 12.89 12.91
N ILE A 102 -9.60 12.34 13.19
CA ILE A 102 -10.37 11.55 12.22
C ILE A 102 -10.76 12.42 11.02
N GLY A 103 -11.25 13.64 11.26
CA GLY A 103 -11.60 14.57 10.21
C GLY A 103 -10.41 14.94 9.31
N HIS A 104 -9.22 15.12 9.89
CA HIS A 104 -7.99 15.34 9.12
C HIS A 104 -7.65 14.13 8.25
N ALA A 105 -7.63 12.92 8.82
CA ALA A 105 -7.34 11.70 8.06
C ALA A 105 -8.34 11.47 6.91
N GLN A 106 -9.64 11.72 7.14
CA GLN A 106 -10.67 11.63 6.11
C GLN A 106 -10.46 12.63 4.97
N LYS A 107 -10.04 13.87 5.29
CA LYS A 107 -9.71 14.89 4.27
C LYS A 107 -8.54 14.45 3.40
N GLU A 108 -7.47 13.93 4.00
CA GLU A 108 -6.32 13.42 3.26
C GLU A 108 -6.70 12.24 2.37
N LEU A 109 -7.51 11.31 2.86
CA LEU A 109 -8.06 10.22 2.05
C LEU A 109 -8.87 10.72 0.85
N GLN A 110 -9.70 11.74 1.04
CA GLN A 110 -10.45 12.32 -0.08
C GLN A 110 -9.57 13.05 -1.10
N LYS A 111 -8.49 13.70 -0.65
CA LYS A 111 -7.50 14.30 -1.57
C LYS A 111 -6.81 13.22 -2.41
N LEU A 112 -6.36 12.13 -1.78
CA LEU A 112 -5.73 11.01 -2.47
C LEU A 112 -6.68 10.34 -3.46
N ARG A 113 -7.94 10.10 -3.07
CA ARG A 113 -8.94 9.52 -3.98
C ARG A 113 -9.17 10.39 -5.22
N ARG A 114 -9.30 11.71 -5.04
CA ARG A 114 -9.41 12.64 -6.17
C ARG A 114 -8.17 12.60 -7.05
N ARG A 115 -6.97 12.60 -6.46
CA ARG A 115 -5.72 12.52 -7.23
C ARG A 115 -5.62 11.24 -8.06
N ILE A 116 -6.01 10.10 -7.49
CA ILE A 116 -6.06 8.82 -8.21
C ILE A 116 -7.04 8.90 -9.38
N GLN A 117 -8.23 9.44 -9.14
CA GLN A 117 -9.26 9.59 -10.17
C GLN A 117 -8.80 10.50 -11.31
N ASP A 118 -8.18 11.64 -10.99
CA ASP A 118 -7.63 12.57 -11.99
C ASP A 118 -6.54 11.91 -12.84
N LEU A 119 -5.67 11.12 -12.21
CA LEU A 119 -4.63 10.37 -12.91
C LEU A 119 -5.22 9.31 -13.83
N ASN A 120 -6.21 8.54 -13.37
CA ASN A 120 -6.88 7.54 -14.21
C ASN A 120 -7.56 8.19 -15.41
N TRP A 121 -8.26 9.32 -15.23
CA TRP A 121 -8.84 10.06 -16.36
C TRP A 121 -7.79 10.54 -17.36
N GLN A 122 -6.63 10.98 -16.90
CA GLN A 122 -5.54 11.36 -17.79
C GLN A 122 -4.97 10.16 -18.55
N LEU A 123 -4.86 9.01 -17.91
CA LEU A 123 -4.40 7.79 -18.57
C LEU A 123 -5.38 7.35 -19.65
N ASP A 124 -6.67 7.24 -19.30
CA ASP A 124 -7.75 6.84 -20.22
C ASP A 124 -7.81 7.79 -21.44
N GLY A 125 -7.81 9.10 -21.21
CA GLY A 125 -7.89 10.09 -22.29
C GLY A 125 -6.63 10.17 -23.16
N ASN A 126 -5.47 9.79 -22.61
CA ASN A 126 -4.24 9.78 -23.38
C ASN A 126 -4.04 8.49 -24.16
N GLU A 127 -4.52 7.34 -23.68
CA GLU A 127 -4.37 6.03 -24.34
C GLU A 127 -4.89 6.07 -25.80
N GLU A 128 -6.12 6.55 -26.00
CA GLU A 128 -6.72 6.72 -27.32
C GLU A 128 -5.90 7.69 -28.22
N LYS A 129 -5.33 8.74 -27.62
CA LYS A 129 -4.48 9.69 -28.33
C LYS A 129 -3.15 9.07 -28.76
N TRP A 130 -2.53 8.27 -27.89
CA TRP A 130 -1.28 7.56 -28.21
C TRP A 130 -1.52 6.53 -29.32
N GLU A 131 -2.61 5.77 -29.26
CA GLU A 131 -3.00 4.81 -30.29
C GLU A 131 -3.26 5.49 -31.63
N SER A 132 -4.04 6.58 -31.64
CA SER A 132 -4.33 7.36 -32.85
C SER A 132 -3.04 7.92 -33.48
N ASN A 133 -2.14 8.47 -32.66
CA ASN A 133 -0.86 9.01 -33.13
C ASN A 133 0.04 7.90 -33.70
N TRP A 134 0.12 6.75 -33.03
CA TRP A 134 0.87 5.60 -33.51
C TRP A 134 0.31 5.09 -34.85
N ALA A 135 -1.01 4.93 -34.95
CA ALA A 135 -1.67 4.50 -36.19
C ALA A 135 -1.39 5.48 -37.34
N SER A 136 -1.46 6.80 -37.09
CA SER A 136 -1.13 7.84 -38.07
C SER A 136 0.31 7.73 -38.57
N LEU A 137 1.29 7.54 -37.67
CA LEU A 137 2.69 7.36 -38.03
C LEU A 137 2.91 6.10 -38.88
N VAL A 138 2.26 4.99 -38.51
CA VAL A 138 2.33 3.74 -39.28
C VAL A 138 1.73 3.92 -40.67
N SER A 139 0.57 4.56 -40.80
CA SER A 139 -0.05 4.84 -42.11
C SER A 139 0.86 5.72 -42.98
N LYS A 140 1.47 6.76 -42.40
CA LYS A 140 2.40 7.63 -43.12
C LYS A 140 3.65 6.88 -43.58
N ASN A 141 4.18 5.97 -42.77
CA ASN A 141 5.30 5.12 -43.18
C ASN A 141 4.93 4.18 -44.33
N HIS A 142 3.74 3.58 -44.31
CA HIS A 142 3.26 2.76 -45.42
C HIS A 142 3.06 3.57 -46.69
N GLU A 143 2.54 4.79 -46.57
CA GLU A 143 2.39 5.71 -47.70
C GLU A 143 3.75 6.06 -48.31
N LEU A 144 4.72 6.49 -47.49
CA LEU A 144 6.09 6.75 -47.93
C LEU A 144 6.71 5.53 -48.62
N GLY A 145 6.54 4.34 -48.04
CA GLY A 145 7.03 3.10 -48.64
C GLY A 145 6.45 2.83 -50.03
N ARG A 146 5.12 3.03 -50.19
CA ARG A 146 4.47 2.91 -51.51
C ARG A 146 5.00 3.94 -52.51
N THR A 147 5.16 5.19 -52.08
CA THR A 147 5.70 6.25 -52.94
C THR A 147 7.14 5.96 -53.35
N ILE A 148 7.97 5.44 -52.45
CA ILE A 148 9.35 5.04 -52.77
C ILE A 148 9.36 3.96 -53.84
N VAL A 149 8.57 2.89 -53.68
CA VAL A 149 8.50 1.81 -54.69
C VAL A 149 8.03 2.34 -56.04
N GLN A 150 7.01 3.21 -56.07
CA GLN A 150 6.55 3.83 -57.31
C GLN A 150 7.64 4.66 -57.99
N LEU A 151 8.36 5.48 -57.21
CA LEU A 151 9.47 6.28 -57.73
C LEU A 151 10.65 5.42 -58.21
N GLU A 152 10.94 4.31 -57.52
CA GLU A 152 11.96 3.34 -57.94
C GLU A 152 11.60 2.71 -59.29
N ASP A 153 10.33 2.34 -59.50
CA ASP A 153 9.82 1.80 -60.77
C ASP A 153 9.89 2.85 -61.89
N GLU A 154 9.48 4.08 -61.63
CA GLU A 154 9.57 5.20 -62.60
C GLU A 154 11.02 5.46 -63.01
N VAL A 155 11.95 5.50 -62.05
CA VAL A 155 13.39 5.65 -62.32
C VAL A 155 13.93 4.48 -63.13
N PHE A 156 13.49 3.25 -62.86
CA PHE A 156 13.88 2.07 -63.62
C PHE A 156 13.42 2.17 -65.07
N GLN A 157 12.14 2.50 -65.31
CA GLN A 157 11.59 2.68 -66.66
C GLN A 157 12.30 3.80 -67.43
N MET A 158 12.55 4.94 -66.79
CA MET A 158 13.26 6.06 -67.41
C MET A 158 14.69 5.67 -67.82
N LYS A 159 15.41 4.89 -67.00
CA LYS A 159 16.74 4.37 -67.34
C LYS A 159 16.68 3.39 -68.52
N GLN A 160 15.66 2.54 -68.57
CA GLN A 160 15.48 1.59 -69.67
C GLN A 160 15.21 2.32 -70.99
N GLN A 161 14.26 3.27 -71.01
CA GLN A 161 13.95 4.10 -72.18
C GLN A 161 15.17 4.88 -72.66
N HIS A 162 15.97 5.46 -71.74
CA HIS A 162 17.18 6.19 -72.11
C HIS A 162 18.27 5.27 -72.68
N GLY A 163 18.42 4.06 -72.14
CA GLY A 163 19.32 3.05 -72.69
C GLY A 163 18.92 2.54 -74.06
N GLU A 164 17.61 2.38 -74.31
CA GLU A 164 17.06 2.00 -75.61
C GLU A 164 17.22 3.12 -76.65
N ALA A 165 16.94 4.37 -76.28
CA ALA A 165 17.16 5.55 -77.12
C ALA A 165 18.62 5.72 -77.53
N LYS A 166 19.56 5.45 -76.62
CA LYS A 166 21.00 5.53 -76.89
C LYS A 166 21.48 4.43 -77.85
N LYS A 167 20.95 3.21 -77.73
CA LYS A 167 21.20 2.12 -78.68
C LYS A 167 20.61 2.40 -80.06
N THR A 168 19.44 3.04 -80.13
CA THR A 168 18.82 3.40 -81.42
C THR A 168 19.58 4.54 -82.11
N SER A 169 20.10 5.53 -81.36
CA SER A 169 20.98 6.54 -81.95
C SER A 169 22.31 5.95 -82.44
N GLU A 170 22.91 5.03 -81.68
CA GLU A 170 24.16 4.36 -82.10
C GLU A 170 23.97 3.43 -83.31
N GLN A 171 22.76 2.91 -83.55
CA GLN A 171 22.42 2.13 -84.76
C GLN A 171 22.05 2.98 -85.97
N GLN A 172 21.68 4.25 -85.79
CA GLN A 172 21.41 5.19 -86.89
C GLN A 172 22.67 5.89 -87.40
N ASP A 173 23.72 5.95 -86.57
CA ASP A 173 25.02 6.56 -86.89
C ASP A 173 26.06 5.56 -87.49
N LEU A 174 25.66 4.31 -87.78
CA LEU A 174 26.44 3.27 -88.50
C LEU A 174 25.83 2.96 -89.86
#